data_AF-A0A947K4N0-F1
#
_entry.id   AF-A0A947K4N0-F1
#
_cell.length_a   1.000
_cell.length_b   1.000
_cell.length_c   1.000
_cell.angle_alpha   90.00
_cell.angle_beta   90.00
_cell.angle_gamma   90.00
#
_symmetry.space_group_name_H-M   'P 1'
#
loop_
_entity.id
_entity.type
_entity.pdbx_description
1 polymer ?
#
loop_
_entity_poly.entity_id
_entity_poly.type
_entity_poly.pdbx_seq_one_letter_code
_entity_poly.pdbx_strand_id
1 'polypeptide(L)'
;MDECDRLRLLAELTTAHCELNHGPGTRNNDYPAENFIVLPVGYEEENDLEVTARELVIPICVECAEALTGDEWTLLYCFECGENRWVARELAKNRYRHHILWLRGCPECSNQFGGLYFGDLEEQVTFRPTGTRHPSYIVL
;
A
#
# COMPACT_ATOMS: atom_id res chain seq x y z
N MET A 1 -9.98 -0.72 10.97
CA MET A 1 -10.89 -1.60 10.23
C MET A 1 -11.66 -2.47 11.21
N ASP A 2 -12.98 -2.58 11.08
CA ASP A 2 -13.77 -3.56 11.83
C ASP A 2 -13.94 -4.89 11.07
N GLU A 3 -14.61 -5.89 11.66
CA GLU A 3 -14.79 -7.18 11.00
C GLU A 3 -15.74 -7.12 9.78
N CYS A 4 -16.71 -6.22 9.77
CA CYS A 4 -17.61 -6.02 8.63
C CYS A 4 -16.87 -5.42 7.43
N ASP A 5 -16.01 -4.44 7.66
CA ASP A 5 -15.18 -3.82 6.62
C ASP A 5 -14.20 -4.83 6.03
N ARG A 6 -13.53 -5.64 6.87
CA ARG A 6 -12.69 -6.75 6.40
C ARG A 6 -13.47 -7.74 5.52
N LEU A 7 -14.72 -8.06 5.87
CA LEU A 7 -15.57 -8.96 5.09
C LEU A 7 -16.04 -8.33 3.76
N ARG A 8 -16.26 -7.02 3.71
CA ARG A 8 -16.55 -6.28 2.46
C ARG A 8 -15.38 -6.36 1.50
N LEU A 9 -14.19 -6.00 1.96
CA LEU A 9 -12.96 -6.09 1.16
C LEU A 9 -12.74 -7.50 0.60
N LEU A 10 -12.88 -8.54 1.45
CA LEU A 10 -12.73 -9.93 1.01
C LEU A 10 -13.75 -10.37 -0.07
N ALA A 11 -14.91 -9.73 -0.14
CA ALA A 11 -15.87 -9.94 -1.23
C ALA A 11 -15.48 -9.17 -2.51
N GLU A 12 -15.04 -7.92 -2.38
CA GLU A 12 -14.62 -7.04 -3.48
C GLU A 12 -13.41 -7.59 -4.26
N LEU A 13 -12.49 -8.33 -3.60
CA LEU A 13 -11.39 -9.05 -4.25
C LEU A 13 -11.82 -9.89 -5.47
N THR A 14 -13.04 -10.42 -5.47
CA THR A 14 -13.52 -11.28 -6.57
C THR A 14 -13.70 -10.53 -7.90
N THR A 15 -13.71 -9.19 -7.86
CA THR A 15 -13.88 -8.31 -9.03
C THR A 15 -12.82 -7.21 -9.12
N ALA A 16 -11.95 -7.07 -8.12
CA ALA A 16 -10.92 -6.04 -8.05
C ALA A 16 -9.70 -6.40 -8.90
N HIS A 17 -9.04 -5.37 -9.41
CA HIS A 17 -7.78 -5.47 -10.15
C HIS A 17 -6.72 -4.61 -9.46
N CYS A 18 -5.45 -4.96 -9.62
CA CYS A 18 -4.34 -4.26 -8.99
C CYS A 18 -4.23 -2.81 -9.48
N GLU A 19 -4.26 -1.86 -8.55
CA GLU A 19 -4.16 -0.41 -8.84
C GLU A 19 -2.71 0.12 -8.81
N LEU A 20 -1.74 -0.77 -8.57
CA LEU A 20 -0.32 -0.42 -8.66
C LEU A 20 0.21 -0.44 -10.09
N ASN A 21 1.23 0.36 -10.32
CA ASN A 21 1.89 0.53 -11.60
C ASN A 21 2.84 -0.63 -11.87
N HIS A 22 2.57 -1.47 -12.88
CA HIS A 22 3.42 -2.61 -13.25
C HIS A 22 4.50 -2.23 -14.29
N GLY A 23 4.70 -0.94 -14.56
CA GLY A 23 5.75 -0.43 -15.46
C GLY A 23 5.25 0.09 -16.82
N PRO A 24 6.18 0.42 -17.73
CA PRO A 24 5.84 1.01 -19.02
C PRO A 24 4.98 0.09 -19.89
N GLY A 25 3.85 0.62 -20.38
CA GLY A 25 2.96 -0.11 -21.29
C GLY A 25 1.96 -1.06 -20.63
N THR A 26 1.99 -1.24 -19.30
CA THR A 26 1.07 -2.16 -18.59
C THR A 26 -0.22 -1.51 -18.10
N ARG A 27 -0.40 -0.20 -18.27
CA ARG A 27 -1.54 0.59 -17.71
C ARG A 27 -2.93 0.05 -18.07
N ASN A 28 -3.07 -0.63 -19.20
CA ASN A 28 -4.35 -1.15 -19.70
C ASN A 28 -4.47 -2.67 -19.49
N ASN A 29 -3.61 -3.27 -18.66
CA ASN A 29 -3.65 -4.69 -18.34
C ASN A 29 -4.40 -4.89 -17.02
N ASP A 30 -5.41 -5.76 -17.06
CA ASP A 30 -6.17 -6.15 -15.87
C ASP A 30 -5.42 -7.27 -15.13
N TYR A 31 -4.73 -6.92 -14.04
CA TYR A 31 -4.10 -7.88 -13.12
C TYR A 31 -5.05 -8.17 -11.96
N PRO A 32 -5.55 -9.41 -11.76
CA PRO A 32 -6.45 -9.72 -10.65
C PRO A 32 -5.84 -9.38 -9.28
N ALA A 33 -6.64 -8.78 -8.39
CA ALA A 33 -6.22 -8.52 -7.02
C ALA A 33 -6.37 -9.77 -6.16
N GLU A 34 -5.37 -10.03 -5.31
CA GLU A 34 -5.42 -11.11 -4.30
C GLU A 34 -5.40 -10.59 -2.86
N ASN A 35 -5.01 -9.32 -2.67
CA ASN A 35 -4.91 -8.66 -1.38
C ASN A 35 -5.16 -7.15 -1.51
N PHE A 36 -5.13 -6.41 -0.39
CA PHE A 36 -5.14 -4.96 -0.34
C PHE A 36 -3.97 -4.45 0.52
N ILE A 37 -3.46 -3.26 0.18
CA ILE A 37 -2.83 -2.36 1.13
C ILE A 37 -3.96 -1.58 1.80
N VAL A 38 -3.97 -1.50 3.13
CA VAL A 38 -4.94 -0.72 3.90
C VAL A 38 -4.17 0.24 4.81
N LEU A 39 -4.38 1.54 4.64
CA LEU A 39 -3.74 2.59 5.44
C LEU A 39 -4.81 3.48 6.07
N PRO A 40 -4.88 3.64 7.41
CA PRO A 40 -5.72 4.65 8.03
C PRO A 40 -5.17 6.06 7.74
N VAL A 41 -5.99 6.92 7.15
CA VAL A 41 -5.68 8.33 6.84
C VAL A 41 -6.66 9.23 7.57
N GLY A 42 -6.16 10.07 8.47
CA GLY A 42 -6.97 11.00 9.25
C GLY A 42 -6.19 12.24 9.68
N TYR A 43 -6.88 13.14 10.37
CA TYR A 43 -6.30 14.33 10.99
C TYR A 43 -6.66 14.30 12.49
N GLU A 44 -5.71 14.70 13.34
CA GLU A 44 -6.03 15.11 14.70
C GLU A 44 -6.34 16.61 14.66
N GLU A 45 -7.53 17.02 15.08
CA GLU A 45 -7.76 18.41 15.52
C GLU A 45 -7.33 18.54 16.98
N GLU A 46 -6.63 19.63 17.32
CA GLU A 46 -6.42 19.99 18.72
C GLU A 46 -7.79 20.14 19.41
N ASN A 47 -7.96 19.50 20.58
CA ASN A 47 -9.17 19.41 21.45
C ASN A 47 -9.95 18.07 21.45
N ASP A 48 -9.24 16.93 21.36
CA ASP A 48 -9.66 15.63 21.94
C ASP A 48 -10.95 14.95 21.41
N LEU A 49 -11.47 15.31 20.21
CA LEU A 49 -12.63 14.61 19.65
C LEU A 49 -12.66 14.45 18.11
N GLU A 50 -12.87 13.20 17.71
CA GLU A 50 -13.23 12.67 16.38
C GLU A 50 -12.17 12.72 15.26
N VAL A 51 -11.13 11.89 15.42
CA VAL A 51 -10.27 11.43 14.31
C VAL A 51 -11.12 10.66 13.28
N THR A 52 -11.55 11.34 12.22
CA THR A 52 -12.15 10.67 11.06
C THR A 52 -11.06 9.98 10.23
N ALA A 53 -10.59 8.82 10.70
CA ALA A 53 -9.71 7.96 9.95
C ALA A 53 -10.49 7.30 8.79
N ARG A 54 -10.31 7.82 7.57
CA ARG A 54 -10.71 7.12 6.35
C ARG A 54 -9.63 6.15 5.97
N GLU A 55 -9.98 4.91 5.68
CA GLU A 55 -9.02 3.93 5.19
C GLU A 55 -8.78 4.15 3.69
N LEU A 56 -7.52 4.39 3.32
CA LEU A 56 -7.05 4.24 1.95
C LEU A 56 -6.86 2.75 1.70
N VAL A 57 -7.63 2.21 0.76
CA VAL A 57 -7.61 0.81 0.37
C VAL A 57 -7.11 0.74 -1.08
N ILE A 58 -6.04 -0.02 -1.32
CA ILE A 58 -5.43 -0.18 -2.65
C ILE A 58 -5.39 -1.68 -2.98
N PRO A 59 -6.16 -2.18 -3.96
CA PRO A 59 -6.08 -3.57 -4.39
C PRO A 59 -4.72 -3.88 -5.03
N ILE A 60 -4.16 -5.05 -4.68
CA ILE A 60 -2.87 -5.52 -5.17
C ILE A 60 -2.92 -6.97 -5.66
N CYS A 61 -2.21 -7.26 -6.75
CA CYS A 61 -1.96 -8.61 -7.24
C CYS A 61 -0.88 -9.31 -6.41
N VAL A 62 -0.70 -10.62 -6.63
CA VAL A 62 0.32 -11.43 -5.95
C VAL A 62 1.75 -10.90 -6.15
N GLU A 63 2.13 -10.53 -7.37
CA GLU A 63 3.47 -10.00 -7.69
C GLU A 63 3.78 -8.71 -6.92
N CYS A 64 2.78 -7.82 -6.78
CA CYS A 64 2.91 -6.60 -5.99
C CYS A 64 3.01 -6.88 -4.49
N ALA A 65 2.26 -7.87 -3.97
CA ALA A 65 2.36 -8.27 -2.56
C ALA A 65 3.73 -8.88 -2.24
N GLU A 66 4.27 -9.73 -3.12
CA GLU A 66 5.61 -10.28 -3.02
C GLU A 66 6.68 -9.18 -3.06
N ALA A 67 6.58 -8.25 -4.03
CA ALA A 67 7.49 -7.11 -4.16
C ALA A 67 7.45 -6.15 -2.95
N LEU A 68 6.29 -5.99 -2.30
CA LEU A 68 6.20 -5.27 -1.03
C LEU A 68 6.95 -6.02 0.09
N THR A 69 6.79 -7.33 0.23
CA THR A 69 7.45 -8.09 1.31
C THR A 69 8.94 -8.36 1.08
N GLY A 70 9.44 -8.19 -0.15
CA GLY A 70 10.84 -8.37 -0.51
C GLY A 70 11.74 -7.17 -0.24
N ASP A 71 13.06 -7.40 -0.31
CA ASP A 71 14.09 -6.37 -0.08
C ASP A 71 14.56 -5.62 -1.33
N GLU A 72 14.11 -6.04 -2.51
CA GLU A 72 14.55 -5.47 -3.79
C GLU A 72 13.88 -4.14 -4.14
N TRP A 73 12.66 -3.91 -3.63
CA TRP A 73 11.77 -2.84 -4.10
C TRP A 73 11.27 -1.93 -2.98
N THR A 74 11.02 -0.67 -3.33
CA THR A 74 10.26 0.28 -2.51
C THR A 74 9.19 0.93 -3.39
N LEU A 75 7.95 0.89 -2.93
CA LEU A 75 6.82 1.59 -3.55
C LEU A 75 6.81 3.05 -3.09
N LEU A 76 6.77 3.99 -4.03
CA LEU A 76 6.41 5.39 -3.77
C LEU A 76 4.93 5.58 -4.12
N TYR A 77 4.12 6.09 -3.20
CA TYR A 77 2.70 6.35 -3.42
C TYR A 77 2.36 7.82 -3.13
N CYS A 78 1.57 8.47 -4.00
CA CYS A 78 1.18 9.87 -3.84
C CYS A 78 -0.27 10.03 -3.34
N PHE A 79 -0.47 10.67 -2.18
CA PHE A 79 -1.84 10.92 -1.68
C PHE A 79 -2.60 11.97 -2.51
N GLU A 80 -1.93 12.97 -3.07
CA GLU A 80 -2.59 14.04 -3.85
C GLU A 80 -3.16 13.57 -5.21
N CYS A 81 -2.60 12.52 -5.84
CA CYS A 81 -3.05 12.05 -7.16
C CYS A 81 -3.25 10.54 -7.31
N GLY A 82 -2.96 9.72 -6.31
CA GLY A 82 -3.02 8.25 -6.37
C GLY A 82 -1.94 7.57 -7.22
N GLU A 83 -1.18 8.33 -8.01
CA GLU A 83 -0.09 7.80 -8.82
C GLU A 83 1.01 7.19 -7.94
N ASN A 84 1.53 6.05 -8.40
CA ASN A 84 2.52 5.27 -7.68
C ASN A 84 3.64 4.77 -8.61
N ARG A 85 4.84 4.55 -8.04
CA ARG A 85 6.05 4.13 -8.78
C ARG A 85 6.91 3.21 -7.92
N TRP A 86 7.38 2.13 -8.52
CA TRP A 86 8.38 1.25 -7.91
C TRP A 86 9.81 1.78 -8.09
N VAL A 87 10.63 1.60 -7.05
CA VAL A 87 12.05 1.93 -7.05
C VAL A 87 12.84 0.68 -6.71
N ALA A 88 13.68 0.23 -7.64
CA ALA A 88 14.66 -0.83 -7.39
C ALA A 88 15.73 -0.30 -6.43
N ARG A 89 15.85 -0.90 -5.24
CA ARG A 89 16.77 -0.45 -4.18
C ARG A 89 18.22 -0.56 -4.61
N GLU A 90 18.58 -1.58 -5.41
CA GLU A 90 19.95 -1.77 -5.93
C GLU A 90 20.41 -0.67 -6.88
N LEU A 91 19.48 -0.08 -7.64
CA LEU A 91 19.76 0.98 -8.63
C LEU A 91 19.57 2.39 -8.04
N ALA A 92 19.08 2.49 -6.82
CA ALA A 92 18.81 3.76 -6.16
C ALA A 92 20.09 4.41 -5.61
N LYS A 93 20.23 5.73 -5.80
CA LYS A 93 21.27 6.53 -5.12
C LYS A 93 21.03 6.65 -3.61
N ASN A 94 19.76 6.53 -3.18
CA ASN A 94 19.33 6.62 -1.80
C ASN A 94 19.14 5.22 -1.21
N ARG A 95 19.53 5.03 0.05
CA ARG A 95 19.26 3.79 0.79
C ARG A 95 17.85 3.80 1.33
N TYR A 96 16.91 3.31 0.53
CA TYR A 96 15.54 3.04 0.99
C TYR A 96 15.54 1.84 1.96
N ARG A 97 14.85 2.00 3.09
CA ARG A 97 14.69 0.97 4.13
C ARG A 97 13.25 0.52 4.33
N HIS A 98 12.30 1.36 3.97
CA HIS A 98 10.87 1.07 4.07
C HIS A 98 10.37 0.54 2.73
N HIS A 99 9.42 -0.39 2.80
CA HIS A 99 8.84 -1.04 1.62
C HIS A 99 7.83 -0.13 0.91
N ILE A 100 7.14 0.74 1.67
CA ILE A 100 6.29 1.81 1.14
C ILE A 100 6.76 3.16 1.67
N LEU A 101 6.83 4.16 0.79
CA LEU A 101 6.99 5.57 1.12
C LEU A 101 5.78 6.35 0.64
N TRP A 102 5.07 6.94 1.58
CA TRP A 102 3.89 7.73 1.32
C TRP A 102 4.29 9.20 1.14
N LEU A 103 3.97 9.76 -0.02
CA LEU A 103 4.23 11.15 -0.39
C LEU A 103 2.94 11.94 -0.19
N ARG A 104 3.03 13.12 0.47
CA ARG A 104 1.90 14.07 0.48
C ARG A 104 1.52 14.47 -0.95
N GLY A 105 2.52 14.94 -1.69
CA GLY A 105 2.45 15.26 -3.12
C GLY A 105 3.73 14.81 -3.81
N CYS A 106 3.63 14.32 -5.04
CA CYS A 106 4.76 13.95 -5.87
C CYS A 106 5.25 15.16 -6.71
N PRO A 107 6.41 15.08 -7.39
CA PRO A 107 6.95 16.19 -8.18
C PRO A 107 6.03 16.71 -9.30
N GLU A 108 5.08 15.89 -9.76
CA GLU A 108 4.07 16.30 -10.76
C GLU A 108 2.91 17.09 -10.13
N CYS A 109 2.61 16.86 -8.85
CA CYS A 109 1.55 17.55 -8.10
C CYS A 109 2.05 18.87 -7.51
N SER A 110 3.27 18.88 -6.97
CA SER A 110 3.84 20.02 -6.26
C SER A 110 5.34 20.13 -6.46
N ASN A 111 5.79 21.36 -6.73
CA ASN A 111 7.21 21.73 -6.73
C ASN A 111 7.78 21.92 -5.31
N GLN A 112 6.98 21.71 -4.26
CA GLN A 112 7.40 21.78 -2.85
C GLN A 112 7.32 20.41 -2.21
N PHE A 113 8.36 20.03 -1.46
CA PHE A 113 8.38 18.77 -0.72
C PHE A 113 7.37 18.82 0.43
N GLY A 114 6.24 18.12 0.27
CA GLY A 114 5.14 18.11 1.23
C GLY A 114 5.31 17.15 2.43
N GLY A 115 6.44 16.46 2.54
CA GLY A 115 6.71 15.44 3.56
C GLY A 115 6.74 14.01 3.02
N LEU A 116 7.39 13.13 3.79
CA LEU A 116 7.40 11.68 3.64
C LEU A 116 6.79 11.07 4.89
N TYR A 117 5.87 10.13 4.71
CA TYR A 117 5.36 9.29 5.80
C TYR A 117 5.81 7.86 5.55
N PHE A 118 6.14 7.16 6.63
CA PHE A 118 6.61 5.79 6.63
C PHE A 118 5.49 4.90 7.14
N GLY A 119 5.36 3.71 6.55
CA GLY A 119 4.43 2.69 6.99
C GLY A 119 5.16 1.38 7.16
N ASP A 120 4.94 0.72 8.30
CA ASP A 120 5.44 -0.62 8.53
C ASP A 120 4.37 -1.63 8.08
N LEU A 121 4.80 -2.64 7.30
CA LEU A 121 3.88 -3.53 6.58
C LEU A 121 3.01 -4.40 7.50
N GLU A 122 3.48 -4.70 8.71
CA GLU A 122 2.75 -5.53 9.68
C GLU A 122 1.39 -4.92 10.08
N GLU A 123 1.24 -3.58 9.98
CA GLU A 123 -0.03 -2.89 10.26
C GLU A 123 -0.89 -2.63 9.01
N GLN A 124 -0.37 -2.87 7.80
CA GLN A 124 -0.92 -2.31 6.55
C GLN A 124 -1.35 -3.35 5.50
N VAL A 125 -1.17 -4.65 5.77
CA VAL A 125 -1.50 -5.74 4.82
C VAL A 125 -2.33 -6.83 5.48
N THR A 126 -3.58 -7.02 5.05
CA THR A 126 -4.44 -8.11 5.52
C THR A 126 -4.20 -9.42 4.78
N PHE A 127 -3.25 -10.22 5.25
CA PHE A 127 -3.00 -11.56 4.69
C PHE A 127 -4.26 -12.45 4.68
N ARG A 128 -4.60 -12.98 3.50
CA ARG A 128 -5.51 -14.12 3.38
C ARG A 128 -4.80 -15.36 3.94
N PRO A 129 -5.41 -16.11 4.89
CA PRO A 129 -4.93 -17.45 5.21
C PRO A 129 -5.29 -18.39 4.06
N THR A 130 -4.37 -18.57 3.11
CA THR A 130 -4.49 -19.61 2.08
C THR A 130 -4.47 -20.98 2.75
N GLY A 131 -5.56 -21.73 2.59
CA GLY A 131 -5.73 -23.00 3.30
C GLY A 131 -4.84 -24.10 2.75
N THR A 132 -3.61 -24.25 3.25
CA THR A 132 -3.10 -25.54 3.77
C THR A 132 -1.71 -25.43 4.43
N ARG A 133 -1.65 -25.88 5.70
CA ARG A 133 -0.45 -26.25 6.50
C ARG A 133 0.52 -25.12 6.92
N HIS A 134 0.42 -24.77 8.21
CA HIS A 134 1.38 -24.16 9.15
C HIS A 134 2.89 -24.33 8.85
N PRO A 135 3.80 -23.44 9.34
CA PRO A 135 3.68 -22.81 10.67
C PRO A 135 4.21 -21.35 10.89
N SER A 136 4.01 -20.89 12.13
CA SER A 136 4.79 -19.90 12.89
C SER A 136 4.52 -18.39 12.73
N TYR A 137 4.53 -17.72 13.89
CA TYR A 137 4.36 -16.28 14.12
C TYR A 137 5.65 -15.45 13.89
N ILE A 138 5.54 -14.26 13.28
CA ILE A 138 6.35 -13.00 13.39
C ILE A 138 5.42 -11.86 12.90
N VAL A 139 5.23 -10.69 13.53
CA VAL A 139 5.54 -10.19 14.88
C VAL A 139 6.97 -9.67 15.14
N LEU A 140 7.19 -8.37 14.87
CA LEU A 140 8.23 -7.50 15.45
C LEU A 140 7.72 -6.09 15.78
#